data_AF-D6GVL5-F1
#
_entry.id   AF-D6GVL5-F1
#
_cell.length_a   1.000
_cell.length_b   1.000
_cell.length_c   1.000
_cell.angle_alpha   90.00
_cell.angle_beta   90.00
_cell.angle_gamma   90.00
#
_symmetry.space_group_name_H-M   'P 1'
#
loop_
_entity.id
_entity.type
_entity.pdbx_description
1 polymer ?
#
loop_
_entity_poly.entity_id
_entity_poly.type
_entity_poly.pdbx_seq_one_letter_code
_entity_poly.pdbx_strand_id
1 'polypeptide(L)'
;MPRKPRIAPDYLAYLYWHEKKSLMQISRMVGVGDTTVLHHLRKFNKSLRHDICTQKIHIPNRNKKLAEFIGIMLGDGGIFVNREVSQVTVTSNFETEEKYLTEHVKALAKELFRVRVRWYKQKDSKAFRLKLNSVKLVKFLLESGLVAGNKVKNNVGIPRWIKLNPYLLRACLRGLFDTDGSVFRMSQRDFDLPRISFVNNSERLLEDVRSGLIGLGFSPSKMIKSASGTAIFLSRKDNISKFVNEIGFSNKKHLLRLNAISPVV
;
A
#
# COMPACT_ATOMS: atom_id res chain seq x y z
N MET A 1 10.22 8.46 -44.20
CA MET A 1 9.09 8.29 -43.25
C MET A 1 7.92 9.15 -43.74
N PRO A 2 6.69 8.62 -43.86
CA PRO A 2 5.53 9.44 -44.22
C PRO A 2 5.33 10.53 -43.14
N ARG A 3 5.10 11.78 -43.58
CA ARG A 3 4.81 12.90 -42.68
C ARG A 3 3.56 12.55 -41.86
N LYS A 4 3.65 12.64 -40.53
CA LYS A 4 2.47 12.53 -39.66
C LYS A 4 1.39 13.50 -40.16
N PRO A 5 0.12 13.10 -40.22
CA PRO A 5 -0.95 13.98 -40.68
C PRO A 5 -0.90 15.32 -39.92
N ARG A 6 -0.98 16.44 -40.66
CA ARG A 6 -1.08 17.79 -40.08
C ARG A 6 -2.46 17.91 -39.46
N ILE A 7 -2.57 17.58 -38.19
CA ILE A 7 -3.82 17.69 -37.45
C ILE A 7 -3.95 19.13 -36.96
N ALA A 8 -5.01 19.81 -37.37
CA ALA A 8 -5.35 21.14 -36.88
C ALA A 8 -5.59 21.07 -35.36
N PRO A 9 -4.80 21.79 -34.55
CA PRO A 9 -4.93 21.70 -33.10
C PRO A 9 -6.26 22.21 -32.55
N ASP A 10 -6.87 23.19 -33.23
CA ASP A 10 -8.20 23.71 -32.90
C ASP A 10 -9.29 22.67 -33.10
N TYR A 11 -9.15 21.80 -34.11
CA TYR A 11 -10.06 20.69 -34.33
C TYR A 11 -9.98 19.65 -33.19
N LEU A 12 -8.77 19.34 -32.70
CA LEU A 12 -8.61 18.49 -31.52
C LEU A 12 -9.24 19.12 -30.28
N ALA A 13 -9.05 20.42 -30.09
CA ALA A 13 -9.65 21.17 -28.99
C ALA A 13 -11.17 21.16 -29.07
N TYR A 14 -11.76 21.30 -30.26
CA TYR A 14 -13.20 21.22 -30.49
C TYR A 14 -13.77 19.84 -30.13
N LEU A 15 -13.18 18.76 -30.67
CA LEU A 15 -13.59 17.39 -30.34
C LEU A 15 -13.50 17.10 -28.84
N TYR A 16 -12.49 17.67 -28.18
CA TYR A 16 -12.27 17.47 -26.75
C TYR A 16 -13.21 18.30 -25.89
N TRP A 17 -13.34 19.61 -26.11
CA TRP A 17 -14.10 20.50 -25.24
C TRP A 17 -15.59 20.57 -25.58
N HIS A 18 -15.93 20.69 -26.86
CA HIS A 18 -17.31 20.86 -27.31
C HIS A 18 -18.03 19.52 -27.44
N GLU A 19 -17.43 18.55 -28.13
CA GLU A 19 -18.06 17.22 -28.35
C GLU A 19 -17.83 16.25 -27.18
N LYS A 20 -17.09 16.69 -26.16
CA LYS A 20 -16.77 15.93 -24.95
C LYS A 20 -16.10 14.57 -25.20
N LYS A 21 -15.46 14.31 -26.34
CA LYS A 21 -14.85 13.00 -26.65
C LYS A 21 -13.58 12.71 -25.84
N SER A 22 -13.40 11.46 -25.41
CA SER A 22 -12.17 11.01 -24.75
C SER A 22 -10.95 11.03 -25.68
N LEU A 23 -9.74 11.07 -25.11
CA LEU A 23 -8.49 11.00 -25.88
C LEU A 23 -8.45 9.78 -26.81
N MET A 24 -8.98 8.63 -26.35
CA MET A 24 -9.04 7.40 -27.14
C MET A 24 -10.03 7.50 -28.31
N GLN A 25 -11.17 8.16 -28.11
CA GLN A 25 -12.13 8.40 -29.21
C GLN A 25 -11.54 9.33 -30.26
N ILE A 26 -10.88 10.41 -29.84
CA ILE A 26 -10.20 11.35 -30.74
C ILE A 26 -9.06 10.64 -31.48
N SER A 27 -8.27 9.84 -30.77
CA SER A 27 -7.20 9.01 -31.35
C SER A 27 -7.71 8.11 -32.48
N ARG A 28 -8.85 7.43 -32.26
CA ARG A 28 -9.48 6.58 -33.29
C ARG A 28 -10.02 7.39 -34.48
N MET A 29 -10.61 8.56 -34.23
CA MET A 29 -11.16 9.41 -35.28
C MET A 29 -10.08 10.02 -36.17
N VAL A 30 -8.94 10.38 -35.59
CA VAL A 30 -7.88 11.13 -36.27
C VAL A 30 -6.72 10.23 -36.74
N GLY A 31 -6.71 8.96 -36.31
CA GLY A 31 -5.69 7.98 -36.73
C GLY A 31 -4.31 8.24 -36.12
N VAL A 32 -4.24 8.83 -34.93
CA VAL A 32 -2.99 9.08 -34.19
C VAL A 32 -3.03 8.51 -32.79
N GLY A 33 -1.86 8.25 -32.19
CA GLY A 33 -1.79 7.78 -30.81
C GLY A 33 -2.45 8.75 -29.82
N ASP A 34 -3.11 8.21 -28.80
CA ASP A 34 -3.75 8.97 -27.71
C ASP A 34 -2.75 9.89 -26.96
N THR A 35 -1.50 9.47 -26.84
CA THR A 35 -0.39 10.31 -26.34
C THR A 35 -0.09 11.52 -27.22
N THR A 36 -0.24 11.37 -28.54
CA THR A 36 -0.06 12.47 -29.51
C THR A 36 -1.23 13.45 -29.41
N VAL A 37 -2.46 12.95 -29.30
CA VAL A 37 -3.66 13.78 -29.04
C VAL A 37 -3.48 14.58 -27.75
N LEU A 38 -3.04 13.93 -26.67
CA LEU A 38 -2.78 14.57 -25.38
C LEU A 38 -1.70 15.66 -25.48
N HIS A 39 -0.60 15.39 -26.20
CA HIS A 39 0.46 16.37 -26.42
C HIS A 39 -0.06 17.63 -27.11
N HIS A 40 -0.87 17.46 -28.16
CA HIS A 40 -1.49 18.59 -28.87
C HIS A 40 -2.48 19.35 -27.98
N LEU A 41 -3.37 18.67 -27.26
CA LEU A 41 -4.31 19.33 -26.35
C LEU A 41 -3.60 20.14 -25.26
N ARG A 42 -2.51 19.63 -24.69
CA ARG A 42 -1.69 20.33 -23.68
C ARG A 42 -0.94 21.54 -24.23
N LYS A 43 -0.54 21.50 -25.51
CA LYS A 43 0.16 22.61 -26.16
C LYS A 43 -0.77 23.80 -26.42
N PHE A 44 -2.07 23.54 -26.63
CA PHE A 44 -3.07 24.56 -26.99
C PHE A 44 -3.96 24.99 -25.84
N ASN A 45 -4.04 24.24 -24.75
CA ASN A 45 -4.81 24.64 -23.57
C ASN A 45 -4.18 24.10 -22.28
N LYS A 46 -3.93 24.98 -21.30
CA LYS A 46 -3.23 24.61 -20.05
C LYS A 46 -4.08 23.74 -19.12
N SER A 47 -5.40 23.79 -19.25
CA SER A 47 -6.30 22.90 -18.52
C SER A 47 -6.79 21.78 -19.45
N LEU A 48 -6.68 20.53 -19.02
CA LEU A 48 -7.46 19.44 -19.58
C LEU A 48 -8.80 19.42 -18.84
N ARG A 49 -9.84 18.80 -19.40
CA ARG A 49 -11.07 18.56 -18.65
C ARG A 49 -10.67 17.81 -17.38
N HIS A 50 -10.99 18.37 -16.22
CA HIS A 50 -10.75 17.75 -14.92
C HIS A 50 -11.37 16.34 -14.84
N ASP A 51 -12.36 16.07 -15.69
CA ASP A 51 -13.07 14.81 -15.83
C ASP A 51 -12.48 13.89 -16.92
N ILE A 52 -11.16 13.68 -16.96
CA ILE A 52 -10.64 12.46 -17.58
C ILE A 52 -11.12 11.30 -16.71
N CYS A 53 -12.33 10.81 -17.01
CA CYS A 53 -13.00 9.62 -16.52
C CYS A 53 -12.30 9.02 -15.30
N THR A 54 -12.40 9.70 -14.15
CA THR A 54 -11.81 9.18 -12.92
C THR A 54 -12.53 7.88 -12.63
N GLN A 55 -11.78 6.77 -12.64
CA GLN A 55 -12.31 5.45 -12.33
C GLN A 55 -13.26 5.55 -11.12
N LYS A 56 -14.52 5.14 -11.29
CA LYS A 56 -15.47 5.10 -10.17
C LYS A 56 -14.87 4.17 -9.13
N ILE A 57 -14.76 4.66 -7.90
CA ILE A 57 -14.29 3.87 -6.75
C ILE A 57 -15.39 3.86 -5.69
N HIS A 58 -15.44 2.79 -4.91
CA HIS A 58 -16.14 2.78 -3.64
C HIS A 58 -15.26 3.44 -2.57
N ILE A 59 -15.87 4.28 -1.74
CA ILE A 59 -15.22 4.84 -0.55
C ILE A 59 -15.74 4.04 0.65
N PRO A 60 -14.91 3.22 1.29
CA PRO A 60 -15.34 2.39 2.40
C PRO A 60 -15.49 3.22 3.69
N ASN A 61 -16.41 2.82 4.55
CA ASN A 61 -16.44 3.29 5.93
C ASN A 61 -15.19 2.85 6.70
N ARG A 62 -14.87 3.55 7.79
CA ARG A 62 -13.80 3.15 8.71
C ARG A 62 -14.14 1.79 9.33
N ASN A 63 -13.44 0.75 8.90
CA ASN A 63 -13.65 -0.62 9.34
C ASN A 63 -12.29 -1.36 9.47
N LYS A 64 -12.33 -2.59 9.98
CA LYS A 64 -11.12 -3.42 10.19
C LYS A 64 -10.33 -3.62 8.89
N LYS A 65 -11.01 -3.89 7.77
CA LYS A 65 -10.38 -4.11 6.46
C LYS A 65 -9.63 -2.88 5.98
N LEU A 66 -10.21 -1.69 6.13
CA LEU A 66 -9.55 -0.44 5.80
C LEU A 66 -8.35 -0.21 6.72
N ALA A 67 -8.49 -0.44 8.03
CA ALA A 67 -7.40 -0.26 8.98
C ALA A 67 -6.21 -1.20 8.69
N GLU A 68 -6.48 -2.47 8.34
CA GLU A 68 -5.47 -3.42 7.87
C GLU A 68 -4.78 -2.94 6.59
N PHE A 69 -5.57 -2.49 5.60
CA PHE A 69 -5.01 -1.91 4.37
C PHE A 69 -4.14 -0.69 4.64
N ILE A 70 -4.51 0.19 5.58
CA ILE A 70 -3.68 1.32 6.02
C ILE A 70 -2.38 0.83 6.65
N GLY A 71 -2.41 -0.23 7.47
CA GLY A 71 -1.20 -0.86 8.03
C GLY A 71 -0.24 -1.35 6.96
N ILE A 72 -0.76 -2.10 5.98
CA ILE A 72 0.01 -2.55 4.81
C ILE A 72 0.59 -1.36 4.04
N MET A 73 -0.20 -0.29 3.89
CA MET A 73 0.24 0.91 3.20
C MET A 73 1.34 1.67 3.95
N LEU A 74 1.37 1.61 5.27
CA LEU A 74 2.41 2.21 6.11
C LEU A 74 3.73 1.43 6.03
N GLY A 75 3.71 0.10 5.86
CA GLY A 75 4.92 -0.70 5.62
C GLY A 75 5.37 -0.73 4.16
N ASP A 76 4.78 -1.60 3.35
CA ASP A 76 5.17 -1.85 1.95
C ASP A 76 4.49 -0.92 0.92
N GLY A 77 3.57 -0.07 1.37
CA GLY A 77 2.85 0.84 0.49
C GLY A 77 3.64 2.03 -0.06
N GLY A 78 3.12 2.65 -1.11
CA GLY A 78 3.62 3.90 -1.65
C GLY A 78 2.49 4.69 -2.31
N ILE A 79 2.48 6.00 -2.09
CA ILE A 79 1.58 6.93 -2.77
C ILE A 79 2.43 7.89 -3.59
N PHE A 80 2.20 7.89 -4.90
CA PHE A 80 2.85 8.76 -5.86
C PHE A 80 1.84 9.72 -6.44
N VAL A 81 2.12 11.02 -6.33
CA VAL A 81 1.29 12.09 -6.86
C VAL A 81 2.19 13.04 -7.63
N ASN A 82 1.92 13.20 -8.93
CA ASN A 82 2.47 14.26 -9.75
C ASN A 82 1.39 14.78 -10.70
N ARG A 83 1.75 15.72 -11.59
CA ARG A 83 0.81 16.34 -12.54
C ARG A 83 0.12 15.34 -13.47
N GLU A 84 0.71 14.17 -13.68
CA GLU A 84 0.26 13.18 -14.68
C GLU A 84 -0.24 11.87 -14.07
N VAL A 85 0.21 11.55 -12.85
CA VAL A 85 0.04 10.24 -12.23
C VAL A 85 -0.39 10.41 -10.77
N SER A 86 -1.51 9.78 -10.44
CA SER A 86 -1.94 9.51 -9.07
C SER A 86 -2.03 8.00 -8.89
N GLN A 87 -1.08 7.45 -8.14
CA GLN A 87 -0.85 6.02 -8.06
C GLN A 87 -0.64 5.57 -6.62
N VAL A 88 -1.28 4.46 -6.27
CA VAL A 88 -1.02 3.69 -5.06
C VAL A 88 -0.29 2.42 -5.46
N THR A 89 0.72 2.05 -4.69
CA THR A 89 1.50 0.82 -4.88
C THR A 89 1.67 0.07 -3.58
N VAL A 90 1.75 -1.25 -3.67
CA VAL A 90 2.30 -2.11 -2.60
C VAL A 90 3.39 -2.95 -3.25
N THR A 91 4.62 -2.89 -2.73
CA THR A 91 5.77 -3.60 -3.30
C THR A 91 6.32 -4.56 -2.28
N SER A 92 6.49 -5.83 -2.66
CA SER A 92 7.08 -6.84 -1.78
C SER A 92 7.93 -7.84 -2.58
N ASN A 93 8.46 -8.87 -1.93
CA ASN A 93 9.35 -9.85 -2.56
C ASN A 93 8.55 -10.96 -3.26
N PHE A 94 8.64 -11.06 -4.58
CA PHE A 94 7.95 -12.05 -5.41
C PHE A 94 8.10 -13.48 -4.91
N GLU A 95 9.33 -13.91 -4.59
CA GLU A 95 9.62 -15.32 -4.27
C GLU A 95 8.97 -15.77 -2.96
N THR A 96 8.75 -14.85 -2.04
CA THR A 96 8.26 -15.17 -0.68
C THR A 96 6.86 -14.62 -0.39
N GLU A 97 6.39 -13.64 -1.16
CA GLU A 97 5.21 -12.82 -0.84
C GLU A 97 4.20 -12.75 -2.00
N GLU A 98 4.41 -13.46 -3.12
CA GLU A 98 3.49 -13.40 -4.27
C GLU A 98 2.05 -13.75 -3.87
N LYS A 99 1.83 -14.84 -3.13
CA LYS A 99 0.49 -15.25 -2.70
C LYS A 99 -0.15 -14.23 -1.78
N TYR A 100 0.62 -13.69 -0.83
CA TYR A 100 0.13 -12.63 0.05
C TYR A 100 -0.35 -11.41 -0.76
N LEU A 101 0.44 -10.95 -1.73
CA LEU A 101 0.05 -9.81 -2.57
C LEU A 101 -1.13 -10.15 -3.50
N THR A 102 -1.10 -11.29 -4.18
CA THR A 102 -2.08 -11.62 -5.23
C THR A 102 -3.40 -12.17 -4.71
N GLU A 103 -3.41 -12.88 -3.59
CA GLU A 103 -4.61 -13.50 -3.01
C GLU A 103 -5.20 -12.62 -1.90
N HIS A 104 -4.37 -12.04 -1.02
CA HIS A 104 -4.86 -11.25 0.12
C HIS A 104 -4.95 -9.76 -0.18
N VAL A 105 -3.81 -9.09 -0.39
CA VAL A 105 -3.78 -7.61 -0.53
C VAL A 105 -4.62 -7.16 -1.73
N LYS A 106 -4.56 -7.89 -2.85
CA LYS A 106 -5.39 -7.63 -4.03
C LYS A 106 -6.88 -7.81 -3.76
N ALA A 107 -7.29 -8.86 -3.04
CA ALA A 107 -8.69 -9.09 -2.70
C ALA A 107 -9.20 -8.00 -1.75
N LEU A 108 -8.41 -7.67 -0.73
CA LEU A 108 -8.70 -6.59 0.22
C LEU A 108 -8.92 -5.25 -0.50
N ALA A 109 -8.02 -4.88 -1.41
CA ALA A 109 -8.14 -3.64 -2.16
C ALA A 109 -9.33 -3.63 -3.14
N LYS A 110 -9.63 -4.77 -3.77
CA LYS A 110 -10.82 -4.92 -4.64
C LYS A 110 -12.10 -4.76 -3.83
N GLU A 111 -12.18 -5.36 -2.66
CA GLU A 111 -13.37 -5.30 -1.82
C GLU A 111 -13.61 -3.88 -1.30
N LEU A 112 -12.56 -3.24 -0.77
CA LEU A 112 -12.63 -1.90 -0.20
C LEU A 112 -12.98 -0.83 -1.23
N PHE A 113 -12.39 -0.89 -2.42
CA PHE A 113 -12.44 0.22 -3.37
C PHE A 113 -13.18 -0.09 -4.66
N ARG A 114 -13.56 -1.36 -4.90
CA ARG A 114 -14.17 -1.83 -6.15
C ARG A 114 -13.37 -1.42 -7.40
N VAL A 115 -12.04 -1.44 -7.27
CA VAL A 115 -11.10 -1.02 -8.32
C VAL A 115 -10.39 -2.18 -8.99
N ARG A 116 -9.99 -1.96 -10.24
CA ARG A 116 -9.09 -2.87 -10.93
C ARG A 116 -7.67 -2.72 -10.38
N VAL A 117 -7.21 -3.76 -9.69
CA VAL A 117 -5.82 -3.88 -9.21
C VAL A 117 -4.98 -4.54 -10.30
N ARG A 118 -3.93 -3.85 -10.76
CA ARG A 118 -2.91 -4.42 -11.65
C ARG A 118 -1.72 -4.90 -10.83
N TRP A 119 -0.95 -5.84 -11.37
CA TRP A 119 0.27 -6.32 -10.75
C TRP A 119 1.32 -6.59 -11.81
N TYR A 120 2.59 -6.51 -11.44
CA TYR A 120 3.71 -6.91 -12.29
C TYR A 120 4.93 -7.26 -11.45
N LYS A 121 5.72 -8.22 -11.94
CA LYS A 121 7.08 -8.47 -11.46
C LYS A 121 8.02 -7.46 -12.11
N GLN A 122 8.85 -6.80 -11.33
CA GLN A 122 9.86 -5.89 -11.86
C GLN A 122 10.93 -6.71 -12.58
N LYS A 123 11.33 -6.26 -13.77
CA LYS A 123 12.39 -6.91 -14.55
C LYS A 123 13.68 -6.90 -13.73
N ASP A 124 14.41 -8.02 -13.76
CA ASP A 124 15.73 -8.19 -13.13
C ASP A 124 15.74 -7.91 -11.61
N SER A 125 14.59 -8.08 -10.96
CA SER A 125 14.43 -7.87 -9.52
C SER A 125 13.49 -8.90 -8.92
N LYS A 126 13.68 -9.17 -7.62
CA LYS A 126 12.70 -9.92 -6.81
C LYS A 126 11.49 -9.06 -6.43
N ALA A 127 11.44 -7.78 -6.81
CA ALA A 127 10.32 -6.90 -6.50
C ALA A 127 9.06 -7.28 -7.29
N PHE A 128 7.96 -7.45 -6.57
CA PHE A 128 6.62 -7.64 -7.10
C PHE A 128 5.74 -6.50 -6.64
N ARG A 129 5.01 -5.88 -7.56
CA ARG A 129 4.25 -4.66 -7.27
C ARG A 129 2.79 -4.77 -7.66
N LEU A 130 1.91 -4.51 -6.69
CA LEU A 130 0.52 -4.16 -6.94
C LEU A 130 0.40 -2.67 -7.26
N LYS A 131 -0.42 -2.32 -8.23
CA LYS A 131 -0.62 -0.95 -8.73
C LYS A 131 -2.10 -0.62 -8.87
N LEU A 132 -2.51 0.50 -8.27
CA LEU A 132 -3.84 1.07 -8.37
C LEU A 132 -3.72 2.52 -8.84
N ASN A 133 -4.30 2.84 -9.99
CA ASN A 133 -4.29 4.19 -10.54
C ASN A 133 -5.67 4.83 -10.34
N SER A 134 -5.80 5.73 -9.38
CA SER A 134 -7.03 6.48 -9.19
C SER A 134 -6.76 7.74 -8.37
N VAL A 135 -7.08 8.90 -8.95
CA VAL A 135 -6.99 10.20 -8.27
C VAL A 135 -7.88 10.21 -7.02
N LYS A 136 -9.10 9.66 -7.13
CA LYS A 136 -10.05 9.58 -6.02
C LYS A 136 -9.53 8.71 -4.88
N LEU A 137 -8.87 7.58 -5.21
CA LEU A 137 -8.32 6.67 -4.21
C LEU A 137 -7.15 7.31 -3.48
N VAL A 138 -6.24 7.93 -4.23
CA VAL A 138 -5.12 8.68 -3.65
C VAL A 138 -5.64 9.76 -2.71
N LYS A 139 -6.59 10.60 -3.16
CA LYS A 139 -7.19 11.65 -2.34
C LYS A 139 -7.77 11.08 -1.03
N PHE A 140 -8.58 10.03 -1.13
CA PHE A 140 -9.16 9.36 0.02
C PHE A 140 -8.11 8.82 1.01
N LEU A 141 -7.04 8.20 0.51
CA LEU A 141 -5.97 7.66 1.36
C LEU A 141 -5.18 8.77 2.07
N LEU A 142 -4.95 9.90 1.40
CA LEU A 142 -4.34 11.07 2.02
C LEU A 142 -5.25 11.65 3.12
N GLU A 143 -6.54 11.81 2.84
CA GLU A 143 -7.54 12.23 3.83
C GLU A 143 -7.70 11.23 4.99
N SER A 144 -7.40 9.95 4.74
CA SER A 144 -7.38 8.90 5.77
C SER A 144 -6.14 8.94 6.66
N GLY A 145 -5.17 9.83 6.40
CA GLY A 145 -3.98 10.05 7.21
C GLY A 145 -2.70 9.41 6.67
N LEU A 146 -2.68 8.94 5.42
CA LEU A 146 -1.45 8.59 4.73
C LEU A 146 -0.81 9.82 4.08
N VAL A 147 0.46 9.68 3.67
CA VAL A 147 1.21 10.75 2.99
C VAL A 147 1.80 10.23 1.69
N ALA A 148 1.98 11.13 0.72
CA ALA A 148 2.67 10.84 -0.52
C ALA A 148 4.19 10.98 -0.36
N GLY A 149 4.96 10.18 -1.09
CA GLY A 149 6.43 10.26 -1.10
C GLY A 149 7.11 9.47 0.03
N ASN A 150 8.28 9.94 0.46
CA ASN A 150 9.15 9.20 1.38
C ASN A 150 8.59 9.23 2.82
N LYS A 151 8.18 8.06 3.31
CA LYS A 151 7.55 7.88 4.62
C LYS A 151 8.44 8.25 5.81
N VAL A 152 9.73 7.94 5.74
CA VAL A 152 10.69 8.27 6.82
C VAL A 152 10.85 9.78 6.90
N LYS A 153 11.09 10.44 5.77
CA LYS A 153 11.22 11.92 5.71
C LYS A 153 9.94 12.63 6.16
N ASN A 154 8.78 12.06 5.85
CA ASN A 154 7.48 12.62 6.24
C ASN A 154 7.04 12.22 7.66
N ASN A 155 7.87 11.49 8.41
CA ASN A 155 7.61 11.06 9.78
C ASN A 155 6.20 10.46 9.96
N VAL A 156 5.88 9.43 9.17
CA VAL A 156 4.55 8.79 9.18
C VAL A 156 4.27 8.09 10.52
N GLY A 157 2.99 7.98 10.85
CA GLY A 157 2.51 7.23 12.02
C GLY A 157 1.14 6.63 11.75
N ILE A 158 0.63 5.87 12.72
CA ILE A 158 -0.72 5.29 12.64
C ILE A 158 -1.74 6.42 12.78
N PRO A 159 -2.71 6.56 11.85
CA PRO A 159 -3.74 7.59 11.94
C PRO A 159 -4.52 7.57 13.27
N ARG A 160 -4.83 8.75 13.80
CA ARG A 160 -5.50 8.90 15.12
C ARG A 160 -6.81 8.11 15.21
N TRP A 161 -7.61 8.09 14.14
CA TRP A 161 -8.89 7.37 14.12
C TRP A 161 -8.71 5.83 14.23
N ILE A 162 -7.55 5.29 13.86
CA ILE A 162 -7.19 3.89 14.09
C ILE A 162 -6.73 3.71 15.54
N LYS A 163 -5.83 4.58 16.02
CA LYS A 163 -5.26 4.49 17.38
C LYS A 163 -6.32 4.53 18.49
N LEU A 164 -7.38 5.30 18.30
CA LEU A 164 -8.46 5.47 19.28
C LEU A 164 -9.43 4.28 19.34
N ASN A 165 -9.37 3.34 18.40
CA ASN A 165 -10.27 2.18 18.39
C ASN A 165 -9.47 0.88 18.45
N PRO A 166 -9.53 0.12 19.57
CA PRO A 166 -8.75 -1.10 19.74
C PRO A 166 -8.99 -2.17 18.66
N TYR A 167 -10.17 -2.22 18.05
CA TYR A 167 -10.48 -3.18 16.98
C TYR A 167 -9.82 -2.79 15.65
N LEU A 168 -9.78 -1.48 15.35
CA LEU A 168 -9.11 -0.96 14.17
C LEU A 168 -7.59 -1.01 14.34
N LEU A 169 -7.10 -0.70 15.54
CA LEU A 169 -5.69 -0.79 15.88
C LEU A 169 -5.16 -2.21 15.69
N ARG A 170 -5.84 -3.25 16.20
CA ARG A 170 -5.44 -4.66 15.95
C ARG A 170 -5.35 -4.98 14.46
N ALA A 171 -6.32 -4.53 13.66
CA ALA A 171 -6.30 -4.77 12.22
C ALA A 171 -5.15 -4.04 11.52
N CYS A 172 -4.87 -2.79 11.90
CA CYS A 172 -3.73 -2.02 11.38
C CYS A 172 -2.38 -2.64 11.78
N LEU A 173 -2.24 -3.09 13.03
CA LEU A 173 -1.05 -3.80 13.50
C LEU A 173 -0.83 -5.08 12.70
N ARG A 174 -1.86 -5.88 12.43
CA ARG A 174 -1.75 -7.06 11.55
C ARG A 174 -1.15 -6.70 10.18
N GLY A 175 -1.67 -5.66 9.53
CA GLY A 175 -1.13 -5.19 8.26
C GLY A 175 0.34 -4.73 8.31
N LEU A 176 0.74 -4.07 9.41
CA LEU A 176 2.13 -3.64 9.64
C LEU A 176 3.08 -4.82 9.91
N PHE A 177 2.65 -5.80 10.71
CA PHE A 177 3.43 -7.00 11.00
C PHE A 177 3.50 -7.95 9.80
N ASP A 178 2.48 -7.98 8.94
CA ASP A 178 2.51 -8.74 7.70
C ASP A 178 3.56 -8.22 6.70
N THR A 179 3.92 -6.92 6.78
CA THR A 179 4.93 -6.29 5.91
C THR A 179 6.31 -6.19 6.57
N ASP A 180 6.41 -5.46 7.67
CA ASP A 180 7.68 -5.12 8.34
C ASP A 180 7.97 -6.02 9.55
N GLY A 181 7.07 -6.98 9.83
CA GLY A 181 7.24 -7.95 10.89
C GLY A 181 8.04 -9.18 10.46
N SER A 182 8.55 -9.92 11.43
CA SER A 182 9.20 -11.21 11.19
C SER A 182 9.01 -12.14 12.38
N VAL A 183 8.99 -13.44 12.10
CA VAL A 183 8.99 -14.52 13.09
C VAL A 183 10.28 -15.31 12.93
N PHE A 184 11.03 -15.47 14.02
CA PHE A 184 12.31 -16.18 14.05
C PHE A 184 12.59 -16.79 15.42
N ARG A 185 13.59 -17.67 15.50
CA ARG A 185 14.01 -18.30 16.77
C ARG A 185 14.74 -17.29 17.65
N MET A 186 14.47 -17.31 18.95
CA MET A 186 15.10 -16.38 19.89
C MET A 186 16.62 -16.52 19.91
N SER A 187 17.13 -17.75 19.83
CA SER A 187 18.55 -18.05 19.72
C SER A 187 18.79 -19.33 18.90
N GLN A 188 20.04 -19.59 18.54
CA GLN A 188 20.43 -20.86 17.91
C GLN A 188 20.46 -22.04 18.89
N ARG A 189 20.33 -21.79 20.20
CA ARG A 189 20.31 -22.83 21.24
C ARG A 189 18.87 -23.14 21.69
N ASP A 190 17.98 -22.15 21.61
CA ASP A 190 16.59 -22.27 22.02
C ASP A 190 15.68 -22.50 20.79
N PHE A 191 15.71 -23.71 20.26
CA PHE A 191 15.06 -24.05 18.98
C PHE A 191 13.55 -23.86 18.97
N ASP A 192 12.90 -23.98 20.14
CA ASP A 192 11.44 -23.99 20.30
C ASP A 192 10.86 -22.66 20.83
N LEU A 193 11.70 -21.62 20.95
CA LEU A 193 11.29 -20.31 21.44
C LEU A 193 11.15 -19.32 20.28
N PRO A 194 9.92 -19.09 19.78
CA PRO A 194 9.69 -18.11 18.73
C PRO A 194 9.80 -16.69 19.30
N ARG A 195 10.10 -15.76 18.40
CA ARG A 195 10.14 -14.33 18.66
C ARG A 195 9.51 -13.61 17.48
N ILE A 196 8.61 -12.66 17.77
CA ILE A 196 8.05 -11.76 16.76
C ILE A 196 8.81 -10.44 16.85
N SER A 197 9.32 -9.93 15.73
CA SER A 197 9.87 -8.57 15.64
C SER A 197 9.05 -7.69 14.74
N PHE A 198 9.13 -6.38 14.98
CA PHE A 198 8.78 -5.34 14.02
C PHE A 198 9.99 -4.42 13.88
N VAL A 199 10.47 -4.22 12.64
CA VAL A 199 11.65 -3.40 12.34
C VAL A 199 11.24 -2.28 11.40
N ASN A 200 11.57 -1.04 11.74
CA ASN A 200 11.26 0.09 10.87
C ASN A 200 12.31 1.22 11.00
N ASN A 201 12.40 2.06 9.97
CA ASN A 201 13.27 3.25 9.96
C ASN A 201 12.53 4.52 10.38
N SER A 202 11.19 4.49 10.45
CA SER A 202 10.39 5.58 11.01
C SER A 202 10.26 5.39 12.52
N GLU A 203 10.95 6.24 13.30
CA GLU A 203 10.88 6.23 14.76
C GLU A 203 9.45 6.44 15.26
N ARG A 204 8.71 7.40 14.70
CA ARG A 204 7.29 7.62 15.05
C ARG A 204 6.41 6.40 14.80
N LEU A 205 6.59 5.70 13.68
CA LEU A 205 5.78 4.51 13.40
C LEU A 205 6.10 3.39 14.40
N LEU A 206 7.37 3.21 14.76
CA LEU A 206 7.80 2.29 15.81
C LEU A 206 7.20 2.63 17.17
N GLU A 207 7.20 3.91 17.55
CA GLU A 207 6.58 4.39 18.78
C GLU A 207 5.07 4.14 18.80
N ASP A 208 4.38 4.41 17.70
CA ASP A 208 2.95 4.16 17.55
C ASP A 208 2.64 2.65 17.65
N VAL A 209 3.43 1.79 17.01
CA VAL A 209 3.27 0.32 17.10
C VAL A 209 3.52 -0.15 18.53
N ARG A 210 4.63 0.28 19.15
CA ARG A 210 4.98 -0.12 20.51
C ARG A 210 3.92 0.32 21.52
N SER A 211 3.48 1.58 21.44
CA SER A 211 2.45 2.13 22.32
C SER A 211 1.10 1.45 22.08
N GLY A 212 0.78 1.14 20.82
CA GLY A 212 -0.41 0.38 20.47
C GLY A 212 -0.41 -1.02 21.07
N LEU A 213 0.70 -1.74 20.99
CA LEU A 213 0.85 -3.05 21.63
C LEU A 213 0.71 -2.96 23.16
N ILE A 214 1.34 -1.96 23.80
CA ILE A 214 1.20 -1.75 25.26
C ILE A 214 -0.26 -1.47 25.63
N GLY A 215 -0.94 -0.60 24.88
CA GLY A 215 -2.35 -0.27 25.11
C GLY A 215 -3.31 -1.44 24.91
N LEU A 216 -2.90 -2.46 24.15
CA LEU A 216 -3.63 -3.73 23.98
C LEU A 216 -3.23 -4.78 25.03
N GLY A 217 -2.38 -4.43 25.99
CA GLY A 217 -1.93 -5.30 27.07
C GLY A 217 -0.87 -6.31 26.64
N PHE A 218 -0.01 -5.97 25.69
CA PHE A 218 1.21 -6.72 25.38
C PHE A 218 2.41 -6.12 26.12
N SER A 219 3.50 -6.88 26.21
CA SER A 219 4.78 -6.41 26.77
C SER A 219 5.90 -6.44 25.72
N PRO A 220 5.89 -5.54 24.72
CA PRO A 220 6.99 -5.43 23.77
C PRO A 220 8.27 -4.95 24.47
N SER A 221 9.42 -5.33 23.90
CA SER A 221 10.72 -4.84 24.36
C SER A 221 10.82 -3.31 24.27
N LYS A 222 11.91 -2.77 24.83
CA LYS A 222 12.36 -1.42 24.45
C LYS A 222 12.71 -1.40 22.96
N MET A 223 12.75 -0.20 22.38
CA MET A 223 13.26 0.01 21.03
C MET A 223 14.77 -0.26 21.04
N ILE A 224 15.23 -1.13 20.15
CA ILE A 224 16.63 -1.56 20.04
C ILE A 224 17.13 -1.16 18.66
N LYS A 225 18.20 -0.34 18.61
CA LYS A 225 18.83 0.08 17.36
C LYS A 225 19.74 -1.03 16.82
N SER A 226 19.72 -1.24 15.51
CA SER A 226 20.62 -2.12 14.77
C SER A 226 21.05 -1.47 13.46
N ALA A 227 21.98 -2.11 12.74
CA ALA A 227 22.39 -1.66 11.41
C ALA A 227 21.24 -1.67 10.37
N SER A 228 20.19 -2.47 10.61
CA SER A 228 19.05 -2.63 9.70
C SER A 228 17.84 -1.74 10.05
N GLY A 229 17.93 -0.95 11.12
CA GLY A 229 16.86 -0.06 11.57
C GLY A 229 16.66 -0.14 13.09
N THR A 230 15.51 0.32 13.57
CA THR A 230 15.12 0.16 14.97
C THR A 230 14.08 -0.94 15.08
N ALA A 231 14.19 -1.77 16.11
CA ALA A 231 13.37 -2.95 16.30
C ALA A 231 12.67 -2.96 17.66
N ILE A 232 11.49 -3.57 17.70
CA ILE A 232 10.84 -4.03 18.93
C ILE A 232 10.54 -5.52 18.81
N PHE A 233 10.44 -6.21 19.94
CA PHE A 233 10.24 -7.65 19.99
C PHE A 233 9.16 -8.07 20.98
N LEU A 234 8.41 -9.10 20.62
CA LEU A 234 7.59 -9.91 21.51
C LEU A 234 8.25 -11.29 21.64
N SER A 235 8.70 -11.60 22.86
CA SER A 235 9.42 -12.86 23.17
C SER A 235 8.68 -13.76 24.15
N ARG A 236 7.73 -13.22 24.91
CA ARG A 236 7.04 -14.00 25.94
C ARG A 236 5.98 -14.89 25.29
N LYS A 237 5.91 -16.16 25.72
CA LYS A 237 5.01 -17.16 25.12
C LYS A 237 3.53 -16.74 25.17
N ASP A 238 3.11 -16.16 26.30
CA ASP A 238 1.78 -15.60 26.49
C ASP A 238 1.47 -14.45 25.51
N ASN A 239 2.41 -13.51 25.33
CA ASN A 239 2.27 -12.42 24.36
C ASN A 239 2.22 -12.92 22.92
N ILE A 240 3.00 -13.94 22.57
CA ILE A 240 2.99 -14.50 21.21
C ILE A 240 1.65 -15.20 20.96
N SER A 241 1.18 -16.04 21.89
CA SER A 241 -0.12 -16.72 21.79
C SER A 241 -1.26 -15.69 21.70
N LYS A 242 -1.24 -14.66 22.55
CA LYS A 242 -2.18 -13.54 22.50
C LYS A 242 -2.10 -12.77 21.18
N PHE A 243 -0.92 -12.59 20.61
CA PHE A 243 -0.73 -11.88 19.36
C PHE A 243 -1.39 -12.64 18.22
N VAL A 244 -1.14 -13.96 18.13
CA VAL A 244 -1.74 -14.84 17.11
C VAL A 244 -3.27 -14.81 17.20
N ASN A 245 -3.82 -14.85 18.41
CA ASN A 245 -5.26 -14.87 18.65
C ASN A 245 -5.95 -13.52 18.39
N GLU A 246 -5.38 -12.41 18.86
CA GLU A 246 -6.04 -11.10 18.80
C GLU A 246 -5.71 -10.27 17.56
N ILE A 247 -4.45 -10.33 17.11
CA ILE A 247 -3.94 -9.55 15.97
C ILE A 247 -3.85 -10.47 14.75
N GLY A 248 -3.15 -11.58 14.89
CA GLY A 248 -2.92 -12.57 13.84
C GLY A 248 -2.07 -12.05 12.69
N PHE A 249 -1.85 -12.92 11.70
CA PHE A 249 -1.18 -12.61 10.45
C PHE A 249 -2.11 -12.95 9.29
N SER A 250 -2.25 -12.05 8.32
CA SER A 250 -2.86 -12.38 7.03
C SER A 250 -1.82 -12.98 6.07
N ASN A 251 -0.53 -12.67 6.29
CA ASN A 251 0.56 -13.27 5.56
C ASN A 251 0.92 -14.65 6.13
N LYS A 252 0.53 -15.70 5.41
CA LYS A 252 0.74 -17.10 5.81
C LYS A 252 2.20 -17.46 6.09
N LYS A 253 3.17 -16.75 5.52
CA LYS A 253 4.60 -16.97 5.78
C LYS A 253 4.95 -16.87 7.26
N HIS A 254 4.36 -15.91 7.98
CA HIS A 254 4.62 -15.72 9.40
C HIS A 254 4.06 -16.88 10.23
N LEU A 255 2.86 -17.36 9.91
CA LEU A 255 2.26 -18.54 10.55
C LEU A 255 3.05 -19.81 10.26
N LEU A 256 3.49 -20.01 9.00
CA LEU A 256 4.32 -21.16 8.63
C LEU A 256 5.65 -21.16 9.40
N ARG A 257 6.28 -19.99 9.55
CA ARG A 257 7.51 -19.86 10.36
C ARG A 257 7.25 -20.10 11.84
N LEU A 258 6.15 -19.58 12.37
CA LEU A 258 5.79 -19.78 13.76
C LEU A 258 5.59 -21.27 14.05
N ASN A 259 4.79 -21.96 13.23
CA ASN A 259 4.52 -23.39 13.37
C ASN A 259 5.79 -24.24 13.21
N ALA A 260 6.73 -23.83 12.34
CA ALA A 260 8.00 -24.53 12.17
C ALA A 260 8.96 -24.36 13.37
N ILE A 261 8.73 -23.36 14.22
CA ILE A 261 9.53 -23.10 15.43
C ILE A 261 8.83 -23.67 16.67
N SER A 262 7.52 -23.46 16.79
CA SER A 262 6.74 -23.89 17.94
C SER A 262 5.36 -24.33 17.46
N PRO A 263 5.16 -25.63 17.19
CA PRO A 263 3.90 -26.16 16.65
C PRO A 263 2.69 -26.05 17.59
N VAL A 264 2.91 -25.60 18.83
CA VAL A 264 1.96 -25.64 19.96
C VAL A 264 1.46 -24.24 20.35
N VAL A 265 1.75 -23.22 19.54
CA VAL A 265 1.31 -21.83 19.76
C VAL A 265 0.10 -21.51 18.89
#